data_AF-Q85SZ8-F1
#
_entry.id   AF-Q85SZ8-F1
#
_cell.length_a   1.000
_cell.length_b   1.000
_cell.length_c   1.000
_cell.angle_alpha   90.00
_cell.angle_beta   90.00
_cell.angle_gamma   90.00
#
_symmetry.space_group_name_H-M   'P 1'
#
loop_
_entity.id
_entity.type
_entity.pdbx_description
1 polymer ?
#
loop_
_entity_poly.entity_id
_entity_poly.type
_entity_poly.pdbx_seq_one_letter_code
_entity_poly.pdbx_strand_id
1 'polypeptide(L)' 'MAAAKFIGAGLAAIGLSGAGVGIGSIFSSLIASVARNPALRGQLFTYAILGFALAEATGLFALMISFLVLYS' A
#
# COMPACT_ATOMS: atom_id res chain seq x y z
N MET A 1 9.37 24.30 17.90
CA MET A 1 8.97 23.64 16.64
C MET A 1 8.66 22.14 16.76
N ALA A 2 8.95 21.47 17.89
CA ALA A 2 8.70 20.02 18.06
C ALA A 2 7.23 19.60 17.85
N ALA A 3 6.25 20.39 18.32
CA ALA A 3 4.83 20.10 18.13
C ALA A 3 4.42 20.02 16.64
N ALA A 4 4.97 20.91 15.80
CA ALA A 4 4.69 20.91 14.36
C ALA A 4 5.28 19.68 13.66
N LYS A 5 6.43 19.16 14.13
CA LYS A 5 7.02 17.92 13.61
C LYS A 5 6.13 16.70 13.90
N PHE A 6 5.60 16.59 15.12
CA PHE A 6 4.70 15.48 15.47
C PHE A 6 3.39 15.51 14.66
N ILE A 7 2.81 16.70 14.47
CA ILE A 7 1.61 16.87 13.64
C ILE A 7 1.92 16.54 12.17
N GLY A 8 3.02 17.05 11.63
CA GLY A 8 3.45 16.78 10.25
C GLY A 8 3.74 15.30 9.99
N ALA A 9 4.43 14.62 10.90
CA ALA A 9 4.70 13.19 10.81
C ALA A 9 3.40 12.37 10.86
N GLY A 10 2.46 12.73 11.74
CA GLY A 10 1.15 12.09 11.82
C GLY A 10 0.32 12.26 10.54
N LEU A 11 0.32 13.45 9.95
CA LEU A 11 -0.36 13.71 8.68
C LEU A 11 0.28 12.93 7.52
N ALA A 12 1.60 12.84 7.46
CA ALA A 12 2.30 12.05 6.45
C ALA A 12 1.98 10.55 6.54
N ALA A 13 1.76 10.02 7.75
CA ALA A 13 1.40 8.63 7.96
C ALA A 13 -0.01 8.26 7.44
N ILE A 14 -0.91 9.24 7.23
CA ILE A 14 -2.22 8.98 6.62
C ILE A 14 -2.06 8.38 5.21
N GLY A 15 -0.97 8.68 4.51
CA GLY A 15 -0.67 8.08 3.20
C GLY A 15 -0.68 6.54 3.20
N LEU A 16 -0.41 5.89 4.35
CA LEU A 16 -0.48 4.42 4.46
C LEU A 16 -1.90 3.88 4.26
N SER A 17 -2.96 4.67 4.50
CA SER A 17 -4.33 4.24 4.25
C SER A 17 -4.55 3.95 2.77
N GLY A 18 -3.90 4.71 1.88
CA GLY A 18 -3.94 4.49 0.43
C GLY A 18 -3.37 3.14 0.02
N ALA A 19 -2.24 2.74 0.62
CA ALA A 19 -1.65 1.43 0.40
C ALA A 19 -2.59 0.31 0.90
N GLY A 20 -3.16 0.45 2.10
CA GLY A 20 -4.11 -0.52 2.65
C GLY A 20 -5.34 -0.74 1.74
N VAL A 21 -5.94 0.35 1.25
CA VAL A 21 -7.06 0.28 0.29
C VAL A 21 -6.62 -0.34 -1.04
N GLY A 22 -5.44 0.05 -1.55
CA GLY A 22 -4.85 -0.52 -2.76
C GLY A 22 -4.70 -2.03 -2.69
N ILE A 23 -4.08 -2.53 -1.61
CA ILE A 23 -3.89 -3.97 -1.36
C ILE A 23 -5.24 -4.69 -1.28
N GLY A 24 -6.19 -4.14 -0.52
CA GLY A 24 -7.53 -4.70 -0.42
C GLY A 24 -8.22 -4.85 -1.78
N SER A 25 -8.13 -3.83 -2.63
CA SER A 25 -8.72 -3.86 -3.98
C SER A 25 -8.03 -4.87 -4.92
N ILE A 26 -6.70 -5.01 -4.84
CA ILE A 26 -5.93 -5.97 -5.64
C ILE A 26 -6.34 -7.40 -5.28
N PHE A 27 -6.35 -7.74 -3.99
CA PHE A 27 -6.71 -9.09 -3.55
C PHE A 27 -8.18 -9.41 -3.74
N SER A 28 -9.09 -8.45 -3.57
CA SER A 28 -10.51 -8.62 -3.91
C SER A 28 -10.70 -8.96 -5.39
N SER A 29 -10.01 -8.24 -6.28
CA SER A 29 -10.06 -8.47 -7.72
C SER A 29 -9.44 -9.80 -8.13
N LEU A 30 -8.36 -10.21 -7.45
CA LEU A 30 -7.73 -11.52 -7.63
C LEU A 30 -8.71 -12.65 -7.28
N ILE A 31 -9.35 -12.60 -6.11
CA ILE A 31 -10.30 -13.64 -5.66
C ILE A 31 -11.47 -13.73 -6.64
N ALA A 32 -12.05 -12.58 -7.03
CA ALA A 32 -13.14 -12.54 -7.99
C ALA A 32 -12.75 -13.11 -9.36
N SER A 33 -11.54 -12.83 -9.84
CA SER A 33 -11.03 -13.32 -11.13
C SER A 33 -10.72 -14.82 -11.10
N VAL A 34 -10.09 -15.29 -10.02
CA VAL A 34 -9.79 -16.72 -9.81
C VAL A 34 -11.06 -17.54 -9.65
N ALA A 35 -12.09 -17.00 -8.98
CA ALA A 35 -13.39 -17.64 -8.87
C ALA A 35 -14.06 -17.85 -10.24
N ARG A 36 -13.84 -16.95 -11.21
CA ARG A 36 -14.38 -17.06 -12.57
C ARG A 36 -13.58 -18.02 -13.46
N ASN A 37 -12.26 -18.04 -13.31
CA ASN A 37 -11.40 -18.95 -14.07
C ASN A 37 -10.21 -19.46 -13.21
N PRO A 38 -10.36 -20.62 -12.54
CA PRO A 38 -9.33 -21.17 -11.67
C PRO A 38 -8.04 -21.57 -12.40
N ALA A 39 -8.11 -21.87 -13.70
CA ALA A 39 -6.95 -22.31 -14.48
C ALA A 39 -5.90 -21.20 -14.63
N LEU A 40 -6.31 -19.93 -14.59
CA LEU A 40 -5.43 -18.76 -14.71
C LEU A 40 -4.84 -18.30 -13.37
N ARG A 41 -5.07 -19.03 -12.26
CA ARG A 41 -4.64 -18.63 -10.92
C ARG A 41 -3.16 -18.27 -10.84
N GLY A 42 -2.27 -19.06 -11.46
CA GLY A 42 -0.83 -18.83 -11.41
C GLY A 42 -0.43 -17.48 -12.01
N GLN A 43 -0.95 -17.17 -13.20
CA GLN A 43 -0.67 -15.91 -13.89
C GLN A 43 -1.29 -14.71 -13.17
N LEU A 44 -2.55 -14.83 -12.74
CA LEU A 44 -3.25 -13.78 -11.99
C LEU A 44 -2.58 -13.49 -10.65
N PHE A 45 -2.06 -14.51 -9.97
CA PHE A 45 -1.31 -14.32 -8.72
C PHE A 45 -0.02 -13.54 -8.95
N THR A 46 0.73 -13.83 -10.02
CA THR A 46 1.93 -13.05 -10.38
C THR A 46 1.59 -11.57 -10.61
N TYR A 47 0.50 -11.28 -11.32
CA TYR A 47 0.04 -9.89 -11.51
C TYR A 47 -0.42 -9.24 -10.21
N ALA A 48 -1.10 -9.97 -9.34
CA ALA A 48 -1.51 -9.47 -8.03
C ALA A 48 -0.30 -9.14 -7.13
N ILE A 49 0.75 -9.98 -7.14
CA ILE A 49 1.98 -9.71 -6.37
C ILE A 49 2.72 -8.49 -6.93
N LEU A 50 2.77 -8.32 -8.26
CA LEU A 50 3.34 -7.11 -8.86
C LEU A 50 2.57 -5.86 -8.43
N GLY A 51 1.23 -5.90 -8.51
CA GLY A 51 0.37 -4.80 -8.04
C GLY A 51 0.53 -4.53 -6.55
N PHE A 52 0.62 -5.58 -5.73
CA PHE A 52 0.85 -5.49 -4.29
C PHE A 52 2.20 -4.82 -3.98
N ALA A 53 3.27 -5.22 -4.66
CA ALA A 53 4.60 -4.63 -4.48
C ALA A 53 4.61 -3.13 -4.82
N LEU A 54 3.90 -2.72 -5.88
CA LEU A 54 3.76 -1.31 -6.22
C LEU A 54 2.93 -0.54 -5.17
N ALA A 55 1.82 -1.11 -4.70
CA ALA A 55 1.01 -0.50 -3.65
C ALA A 55 1.82 -0.33 -2.34
N GLU A 56 2.53 -1.37 -1.93
CA GLU A 56 3.43 -1.34 -0.76
C GLU A 56 4.57 -0.33 -0.93
N ALA A 57 5.18 -0.24 -2.12
CA ALA A 57 6.23 0.75 -2.37
C ALA A 57 5.75 2.18 -2.10
N THR A 58 4.51 2.51 -2.51
CA THR A 58 3.93 3.83 -2.20
C THR A 58 3.61 4.03 -0.72
N GLY A 59 3.14 2.99 -0.03
CA GLY A 59 2.90 3.01 1.42
C GLY A 59 4.19 3.20 2.23
N LEU A 60 5.23 2.43 1.90
CA LEU A 60 6.55 2.54 2.51
C LEU A 60 7.21 3.89 2.22
N PHE A 61 6.98 4.46 1.04
CA PHE A 61 7.44 5.80 0.73
C PHE A 61 6.76 6.85 1.62
N ALA A 62 5.44 6.78 1.83
CA ALA A 62 4.74 7.66 2.75
C ALA A 62 5.25 7.51 4.21
N LEU A 63 5.52 6.28 4.64
CA LEU A 63 6.11 6.01 5.96
C LEU A 63 7.53 6.59 6.08
N MET A 64 8.35 6.45 5.04
CA MET A 64 9.68 7.04 4.98
C MET A 64 9.63 8.56 5.16
N ILE A 65 8.70 9.24 4.48
CA ILE A 65 8.52 10.70 4.63
C ILE A 65 8.05 11.05 6.05
N SER A 66 7.15 10.26 6.64
CA SER A 66 6.73 10.45 8.03
C SER A 66 7.90 10.38 9.01
N PHE A 67 8.79 9.38 8.86
CA PHE A 67 10.00 9.28 9.68
C PHE A 67 11.02 10.38 9.39
N LEU A 68 11.16 10.80 8.14
CA LEU A 68 12.01 11.93 7.80
C LEU A 68 11.55 13.18 8.54
N VAL A 69 10.25 13.53 8.48
CA VAL A 69 9.69 14.69 9.20
C VAL A 69 9.85 14.58 10.72
N LEU A 70 9.78 13.36 11.27
CA LEU A 70 9.91 13.14 12.71
C LEU A 70 11.36 13.32 13.21
N TYR A 71 12.33 12.76 12.49
CA TYR A 71 13.72 12.67 12.95
C TYR A 71 14.70 13.65 12.30
N SER A 72 14.35 14.29 11.17
CA SER A 72 15.16 15.34 10.53
C SER A 72 15.00 16.69 11.21
#